data_AF-A0A973X557-F1
#
_entry.id   AF-A0A973X557-F1
#
_cell.length_a   1.000
_cell.length_b   1.000
_cell.length_c   1.000
_cell.angle_alpha   90.00
_cell.angle_beta   90.00
_cell.angle_gamma   90.00
#
_symmetry.space_group_name_H-M   'P 1'
#
loop_
_entity.id
_entity.type
_entity.pdbx_description
1 polymer ?
#
loop_
_entity_poly.entity_id
_entity_poly.type
_entity_poly.pdbx_seq_one_letter_code
_entity_poly.pdbx_strand_id
1 'polypeptide(L)' 'QALDNLGTNDKNPNGVFTRTFLKEIEKPGISVDRVLRNVRSQVIALAKSVGHEQTPALYDQADGDFYLIPPK' A
#
# COMPACT_ATOMS: atom_id res chain seq x y z
N GLN A 1 -9.69 -12.81 0.55
CA GLN A 1 -10.47 -11.58 0.80
C GLN A 1 -9.51 -10.42 1.08
N ALA A 2 -9.92 -9.16 1.00
CA ALA A 2 -9.10 -8.05 1.51
C ALA A 2 -9.42 -7.82 2.99
N LEU A 3 -8.39 -7.59 3.81
CA LEU A 3 -8.56 -7.32 5.24
C LEU A 3 -8.95 -5.86 5.48
N ASP A 4 -10.02 -5.68 6.26
CA ASP A 4 -10.44 -4.37 6.79
C ASP A 4 -9.65 -4.00 8.06
N ASN A 5 -9.15 -4.98 8.82
CA ASN A 5 -8.32 -4.79 10.01
C ASN A 5 -7.46 -6.04 10.29
N LEU A 6 -6.55 -5.94 11.27
CA LEU A 6 -5.66 -7.02 11.75
C LEU A 6 -6.15 -7.66 13.06
N GLY A 7 -7.45 -7.60 13.34
CA GLY A 7 -8.07 -8.12 14.55
C GLY A 7 -8.38 -7.06 15.61
N THR A 8 -8.74 -7.52 16.81
CA THR A 8 -9.40 -6.70 17.85
C THR A 8 -8.58 -5.52 18.37
N ASN A 9 -7.25 -5.57 18.24
CA ASN A 9 -6.35 -4.51 18.69
C ASN A 9 -6.01 -3.48 17.61
N ASP A 10 -6.45 -3.70 16.38
CA ASP A 10 -6.19 -2.79 15.27
C ASP A 10 -7.21 -1.64 15.28
N LYS A 11 -6.75 -0.46 15.70
CA LYS A 11 -7.57 0.76 15.79
C LYS A 11 -7.49 1.62 14.54
N ASN A 12 -6.86 1.17 13.47
CA ASN A 12 -6.78 1.95 12.24
C ASN A 12 -8.17 2.05 11.60
N PRO A 13 -8.64 3.25 11.22
CA PRO A 13 -9.97 3.40 10.60
C PRO A 13 -10.01 2.91 9.14
N ASN A 14 -8.86 2.59 8.55
CA ASN A 14 -8.75 2.20 7.15
C ASN A 14 -8.28 0.74 7.02
N GLY A 15 -8.79 0.06 5.99
CA GLY A 15 -8.34 -1.27 5.57
C GLY A 15 -6.84 -1.35 5.31
N VAL A 16 -6.31 -2.58 5.30
CA VAL A 16 -4.85 -2.82 5.28
C VAL A 16 -4.17 -2.19 4.06
N PHE A 17 -4.84 -2.21 2.90
CA PHE A 17 -4.36 -1.53 1.70
C PHE A 17 -4.39 -0.01 1.87
N THR A 18 -5.56 0.56 2.15
CA THR A 18 -5.77 2.01 2.19
C THR A 18 -4.86 2.70 3.20
N ARG A 19 -4.72 2.17 4.42
CA ARG A 19 -3.84 2.77 5.43
C ARG A 19 -2.37 2.76 5.04
N THR A 20 -1.96 1.74 4.27
CA THR A 20 -0.58 1.60 3.78
C THR A 20 -0.35 2.55 2.62
N PHE A 21 -1.32 2.64 1.71
CA PHE A 21 -1.29 3.56 0.58
C PHE A 21 -1.20 5.02 1.03
N LEU A 22 -2.06 5.44 1.97
CA LEU A 22 -2.05 6.81 2.51
C LEU A 22 -0.68 7.22 3.08
N LYS A 23 0.02 6.30 3.75
CA LYS A 23 1.38 6.56 4.27
C LYS A 23 2.44 6.64 3.17
N GLU A 24 2.27 5.88 2.09
CA GLU A 24 3.27 5.78 1.03
C GLU A 24 3.21 6.97 0.06
N ILE A 25 2.00 7.48 -0.22
CA ILE A 25 1.79 8.62 -1.12
C ILE A 25 2.31 9.95 -0.58
N GLU A 26 2.53 10.05 0.73
CA GLU A 26 3.12 11.23 1.39
C GLU A 26 4.64 11.36 1.15
N LYS A 27 5.28 10.35 0.55
CA LYS A 27 6.73 10.34 0.33
C LYS A 27 7.10 11.10 -0.96
N PRO A 28 7.85 12.22 -0.87
CA PRO A 28 8.29 12.98 -2.04
C PRO A 28 9.32 12.22 -2.88
N GLY A 29 9.27 12.43 -4.19
CA GLY A 29 10.29 11.96 -5.13
C GLY A 29 10.24 10.47 -5.46
N ILE A 30 9.15 9.78 -5.13
CA ILE A 30 8.95 8.36 -5.46
C ILE A 30 7.89 8.25 -6.56
N SER A 31 8.22 7.52 -7.63
CA SER A 31 7.28 7.23 -8.73
C SER A 31 6.10 6.39 -8.23
N VAL A 32 4.94 6.54 -8.86
CA VAL A 32 3.72 5.84 -8.43
C VAL A 32 3.83 4.32 -8.57
N ASP A 33 4.52 3.80 -9.58
CA ASP A 33 4.77 2.37 -9.70
C ASP A 33 5.52 1.84 -8.46
N ARG A 34 6.51 2.61 -7.97
CA ARG A 34 7.32 2.26 -6.81
C ARG A 34 6.53 2.39 -5.51
N VAL A 35 5.72 3.43 -5.37
CA VAL A 35 4.73 3.57 -4.28
C VAL A 35 3.85 2.32 -4.20
N LEU A 36 3.23 1.94 -5.32
CA LEU A 36 2.31 0.80 -5.37
C LEU A 36 3.02 -0.55 -5.08
N ARG A 37 4.26 -0.73 -5.56
CA ARG A 37 5.09 -1.91 -5.20
C ARG A 37 5.41 -1.95 -3.71
N ASN A 38 5.73 -0.81 -3.09
CA ASN A 38 5.98 -0.73 -1.65
C ASN A 38 4.72 -1.03 -0.83
N VAL A 39 3.56 -0.52 -1.26
CA VAL A 39 2.26 -0.81 -0.64
C VAL A 39 1.96 -2.29 -0.71
N ARG A 40 2.12 -2.93 -1.88
CA ARG A 40 1.91 -4.37 -2.03
C ARG A 40 2.76 -5.19 -1.07
N SER A 41 4.05 -4.89 -0.96
CA SER A 41 4.97 -5.59 -0.03
C SER A 41 4.53 -5.44 1.43
N GLN A 42 4.15 -4.24 1.84
CA GLN A 42 3.69 -3.95 3.20
C GLN A 42 2.35 -4.64 3.51
N VAL A 43 1.41 -4.65 2.57
CA VAL A 43 0.12 -5.35 2.73
C VAL A 43 0.33 -6.85 2.90
N ILE A 44 1.21 -7.46 2.10
CA ILE A 44 1.57 -8.88 2.24
C ILE A 44 2.12 -9.16 3.65
N ALA A 45 3.04 -8.32 4.13
CA ALA A 45 3.65 -8.49 5.44
C ALA A 45 2.62 -8.36 6.59
N LEU A 46 1.74 -7.35 6.53
CA LEU A 46 0.70 -7.11 7.52
C LEU A 46 -0.37 -8.20 7.53
N ALA A 47 -0.79 -8.68 6.36
CA ALA A 47 -1.75 -9.77 6.31
C ALA A 47 -1.15 -11.06 6.88
N LYS A 48 0.12 -11.36 6.54
CA LYS A 48 0.83 -12.53 7.07
C LYS A 48 0.96 -12.51 8.60
N SER A 49 1.08 -11.34 9.23
CA SER A 49 1.19 -11.25 10.69
C SER A 49 -0.07 -11.70 11.43
N VAL A 50 -1.21 -11.85 10.74
CA VAL A 50 -2.46 -12.38 11.30
C VAL A 50 -2.89 -13.69 10.62
N GLY A 51 -1.95 -14.38 9.95
CA GLY A 51 -2.21 -15.67 9.32
C GLY A 51 -3.08 -15.59 8.06
N HIS A 52 -3.18 -14.41 7.43
CA HIS A 52 -3.98 -14.19 6.23
C HIS A 52 -3.08 -13.92 5.01
N GLU A 53 -3.42 -14.50 3.86
CA GLU A 53 -2.73 -14.21 2.60
C GLU A 53 -3.47 -13.13 1.82
N GLN A 54 -2.79 -12.02 1.55
CA GLN A 54 -3.34 -10.92 0.74
C GLN A 54 -2.25 -10.35 -0.16
N THR A 55 -2.50 -10.39 -1.47
CA THR A 55 -1.59 -9.88 -2.50
C THR A 55 -2.34 -8.90 -3.40
N PRO A 56 -2.23 -7.58 -3.17
CA PRO A 56 -2.84 -6.58 -4.05
C PRO A 56 -2.39 -6.74 -5.51
N ALA A 57 -3.35 -6.71 -6.44
CA ALA A 57 -3.08 -6.66 -7.86
C ALA A 57 -2.67 -5.23 -8.27
N LEU A 58 -1.65 -5.11 -9.11
CA LEU A 58 -1.17 -3.84 -9.65
C LEU A 58 -1.30 -3.90 -11.17
N TYR A 59 -2.04 -2.95 -11.75
CA TYR A 59 -2.15 -2.76 -13.19
C TYR A 59 -1.60 -1.38 -13.50
N ASP A 60 -0.62 -1.34 -14.40
CA ASP A 60 0.08 -0.12 -14.76
C ASP A 60 0.11 0.00 -16.29
N GLN A 61 -0.34 1.16 -16.76
CA GLN A 61 -0.35 1.55 -18.17
C GLN A 61 0.22 2.96 -18.33
N ALA A 62 0.95 3.46 -17.32
CA ALA A 62 1.60 4.75 -17.40
C ALA A 62 2.67 4.75 -18.49
N ASP A 63 2.77 5.87 -19.21
CA ASP A 63 3.88 6.15 -20.11
C ASP A 63 4.83 7.12 -19.40
N GLY A 64 5.97 6.60 -18.95
CA GLY A 64 6.95 7.32 -18.14
C GLY A 64 6.67 7.36 -16.64
N ASP A 65 7.42 8.21 -15.94
CA ASP A 65 7.37 8.32 -14.48
C ASP A 65 6.35 9.36 -14.03
N PHE A 66 5.40 8.94 -13.19
CA PHE A 66 4.45 9.83 -12.52
C PHE A 66 4.75 9.92 -11.03
N TYR A 67 4.74 11.13 -10.48
CA TYR A 67 5.02 11.42 -9.07
C TYR A 67 3.82 12.11 -8.44
N LEU A 68 3.33 11.59 -7.31
CA LEU A 68 2.28 12.27 -6.52
C LEU A 68 2.82 13.50 -5.81
N ILE A 69 4.06 13.41 -5.33
CA ILE A 69 4.80 14.54 -4.78
C ILE A 69 6.16 14.55 -5.49
N PRO A 70 6.48 15.59 -6.28
CA PRO A 70 7.71 15.62 -7.07
C PRO A 70 8.97 15.64 -6.18
N PRO A 71 10.12 15.18 -6.70
CA PRO A 71 11.40 15.41 -6.03
C PRO A 71 11.67 16.92 -5.92
N LYS A 72 12.43 17.31 -4.89
CA LYS A 72 12.93 18.69 -4.77
C LYS A 72 14.02 18.97 -5.79
#